data_AF-A0A3M1HPK2-F1
#
_entry.id   AF-A0A3M1HPK2-F1
#
_cell.length_a   1.000
_cell.length_b   1.000
_cell.length_c   1.000
_cell.angle_alpha   90.00
_cell.angle_beta   90.00
_cell.angle_gamma   90.00
#
_symmetry.space_group_name_H-M   'P 1'
#
loop_
_entity.id
_entity.type
_entity.pdbx_description
1 polymer ?
#
loop_
_entity_poly.entity_id
_entity_poly.type
_entity_poly.pdbx_seq_one_letter_code
_entity_poly.pdbx_strand_id
1 'polypeptide(L)' 'MRRAKEGGMAYLRFYRRIPIIPGILYLNLSKSGVSITLGRRGLTITLGKRGLRTTVGVPGTGVSVSETWPKKRRR' A
#
# COMPACT_ATOMS: atom_id res chain seq x y z
N MET A 1 -4.45 17.58 -3.86
CA MET A 1 -3.01 17.95 -3.81
C MET A 1 -2.13 16.79 -4.29
N ARG A 2 -1.91 16.68 -5.61
CA ARG A 2 -0.92 15.77 -6.19
C ARG A 2 0.43 16.50 -6.16
N ARG A 3 1.37 16.06 -5.31
CA ARG A 3 2.74 16.61 -5.33
C ARG A 3 3.32 16.34 -6.71
N ALA A 4 3.75 17.40 -7.37
CA ALA A 4 4.44 17.38 -8.65
C ALA A 4 5.59 16.35 -8.59
N LYS A 5 5.68 15.51 -9.63
CA LYS A 5 6.93 14.86 -10.00
C LYS A 5 7.84 15.99 -10.51
N GLU A 6 8.59 16.60 -9.61
CA GLU A 6 9.77 17.37 -9.99
C GLU A 6 10.81 16.38 -10.53
N GLY A 7 11.29 16.65 -11.74
CA GLY A 7 12.58 16.17 -12.25
C GLY A 7 12.61 14.72 -12.74
N GLY A 8 12.68 14.56 -14.06
CA GLY A 8 13.26 13.37 -14.68
C GLY A 8 14.78 13.34 -14.47
N MET A 9 15.22 13.05 -13.25
CA MET A 9 16.60 12.62 -12.98
C MET A 9 16.56 11.16 -12.54
N ALA A 10 17.37 10.32 -13.16
CA ALA A 10 17.49 8.93 -12.77
C ALA A 10 18.05 8.86 -11.34
N TYR A 11 17.26 8.34 -10.39
CA TYR A 11 17.68 8.11 -9.01
C TYR A 11 17.42 6.65 -8.62
N LEU A 12 18.28 6.11 -7.76
CA LEU A 12 18.11 4.75 -7.24
C LEU A 12 16.88 4.71 -6.32
N ARG A 13 15.79 4.11 -6.82
CA ARG A 13 14.56 3.93 -6.06
C ARG A 13 14.64 2.67 -5.21
N PHE A 14 15.03 2.82 -3.95
CA PHE A 14 14.96 1.72 -2.99
C PHE A 14 13.50 1.33 -2.70
N TYR A 15 13.15 0.12 -3.11
CA TYR A 15 11.89 -0.56 -2.78
C TYR A 15 12.17 -2.05 -2.57
N ARG A 16 11.69 -2.60 -1.45
CA ARG A 16 11.80 -4.02 -1.15
C ARG A 16 10.47 -4.53 -0.59
N ARG A 17 9.94 -5.60 -1.20
CA ARG A 17 8.78 -6.33 -0.68
C ARG A 17 9.28 -7.62 -0.04
N ILE A 18 9.04 -7.78 1.25
CA ILE A 18 9.43 -8.96 2.02
C ILE A 18 8.14 -9.73 2.36
N PRO A 19 7.95 -10.96 1.86
CA PRO A 19 6.86 -11.81 2.34
C PRO A 19 7.16 -12.26 3.77
N ILE A 20 6.29 -11.92 4.71
CA ILE A 20 6.35 -12.47 6.09
C ILE A 20 5.64 -13.83 6.09
N ILE A 21 4.43 -13.86 5.54
CA ILE A 21 3.66 -15.08 5.32
C ILE A 21 3.31 -15.13 3.83
N PRO A 22 3.92 -16.05 3.05
CA PRO A 22 3.64 -16.17 1.62
C PRO A 22 2.15 -16.29 1.34
N GLY A 23 1.65 -15.43 0.47
CA GLY A 23 0.24 -15.43 0.05
C GLY A 23 -0.72 -14.64 0.95
N ILE A 24 -0.28 -14.15 2.12
CA ILE A 24 -1.18 -13.49 3.09
C ILE A 24 -0.60 -12.17 3.62
N LEU A 25 0.66 -12.14 4.05
CA LEU A 25 1.24 -10.98 4.75
C LEU A 25 2.57 -10.55 4.12
N TYR A 26 2.63 -9.28 3.73
CA TYR A 26 3.76 -8.67 3.05
C TYR A 26 4.19 -7.38 3.75
N LEU A 27 5.50 -7.20 3.89
CA LEU A 27 6.12 -5.97 4.36
C LEU A 27 6.70 -5.22 3.16
N ASN A 28 6.24 -3.99 2.95
CA ASN A 28 6.70 -3.09 1.91
C ASN A 28 7.62 -2.03 2.53
N LEU A 29 8.90 -2.09 2.17
CA LEU A 29 9.93 -1.13 2.57
C LEU A 29 10.22 -0.19 1.40
N SER A 30 10.19 1.11 1.66
CA SER A 30 10.53 2.15 0.68
C SER A 30 11.24 3.31 1.36
N LYS A 31 11.91 4.18 0.58
CA LYS A 31 12.49 5.44 1.09
C LYS A 31 11.46 6.31 1.86
N SER A 32 10.18 6.21 1.53
CA SER A 32 9.11 7.01 2.16
C SER A 32 8.60 6.46 3.49
N GLY A 33 8.96 5.21 3.82
CA GLY A 33 8.55 4.51 5.02
C GLY A 33 8.15 3.05 4.77
N VAL A 34 7.71 2.42 5.84
CA VAL A 34 7.25 1.02 5.89
C VAL A 34 5.73 0.96 5.78
N SER A 35 5.24 -0.05 5.07
CA SER A 35 3.81 -0.41 5.07
C SER A 35 3.65 -1.93 5.10
N ILE A 36 2.57 -2.41 5.69
CA ILE A 36 2.25 -3.82 5.82
C ILE A 36 0.98 -4.07 5.01
N THR A 37 0.98 -5.10 4.19
CA THR A 37 -0.18 -5.55 3.42
C THR A 37 -0.59 -6.93 3.92
N LEU A 38 -1.81 -7.05 4.40
CA LEU A 38 -2.44 -8.29 4.83
C LEU A 38 -3.64 -8.56 3.91
N GLY A 39 -3.62 -9.64 3.15
CA GLY A 39 -4.74 -9.98 2.29
C GLY A 39 -4.50 -11.09 1.29
N ARG A 40 -5.61 -11.61 0.78
CA ARG A 40 -5.68 -12.60 -0.31
C ARG A 40 -6.55 -12.05 -1.44
N ARG A 41 -6.78 -12.84 -2.48
CA ARG A 41 -7.74 -12.49 -3.55
C ARG A 41 -9.11 -12.18 -2.93
N GLY A 42 -9.61 -10.98 -3.18
CA GLY A 42 -10.93 -10.51 -2.74
C GLY A 42 -10.95 -9.66 -1.46
N LEU A 43 -9.93 -9.73 -0.61
CA LEU A 43 -9.80 -8.85 0.56
C LEU A 43 -8.34 -8.51 0.81
N THR A 44 -8.02 -7.23 0.78
CA THR A 44 -6.66 -6.73 1.02
C THR A 44 -6.68 -5.50 1.91
N ILE A 45 -5.94 -5.56 3.00
CA ILE A 45 -5.76 -4.48 3.96
C ILE A 45 -4.31 -4.03 3.90
N THR A 46 -4.06 -2.73 3.77
CA THR A 46 -2.71 -2.16 3.75
C THR A 46 -2.61 -1.07 4.80
N LEU A 47 -1.74 -1.28 5.78
CA LEU A 47 -1.41 -0.31 6.82
C LEU A 47 -0.10 0.39 6.47
N GLY A 48 -0.09 1.72 6.40
CA GLY A 48 1.14 2.46 6.14
C GLY A 48 1.13 3.87 6.72
N LYS A 49 2.18 4.63 6.40
CA LYS A 49 2.37 6.02 6.86
C LYS A 49 1.18 6.95 6.61
N ARG A 50 0.42 6.70 5.53
CA ARG A 50 -0.75 7.52 5.15
C ARG A 50 -2.04 7.10 5.84
N GLY A 51 -2.09 5.92 6.46
CA GLY A 51 -3.31 5.36 7.04
C GLY A 51 -3.52 3.90 6.66
N LEU A 52 -4.74 3.43 6.92
CA LEU A 52 -5.22 2.09 6.61
C LEU A 52 -5.99 2.14 5.28
N ARG A 53 -5.64 1.29 4.33
CA ARG A 53 -6.37 1.12 3.07
C ARG A 53 -6.99 -0.27 3.05
N THR A 54 -8.29 -0.35 2.87
CA THR A 54 -9.03 -1.60 2.78
C THR A 54 -9.58 -1.73 1.37
N THR A 55 -9.28 -2.84 0.71
CA THR A 55 -9.77 -3.18 -0.62
C THR A 55 -10.56 -4.47 -0.52
N VAL A 56 -11.81 -4.42 -0.96
CA VAL A 56 -12.72 -5.56 -1.05
C VAL A 56 -13.11 -5.72 -2.51
N GLY A 57 -13.11 -6.94 -3.04
CA GLY A 57 -13.52 -7.17 -4.42
C GLY A 57 -13.99 -8.59 -4.62
N VAL A 58 -14.79 -8.81 -5.66
CA VAL A 58 -15.27 -10.14 -6.01
C VAL A 58 -14.25 -10.76 -6.98
N PRO A 59 -13.53 -11.82 -6.58
CA PRO A 59 -12.56 -12.47 -7.47
C PRO A 59 -13.21 -12.93 -8.78
N GLY A 60 -12.51 -12.76 -9.91
CA GLY A 60 -13.01 -13.19 -11.22
C GLY A 60 -13.96 -12.24 -11.92
N THR A 61 -14.48 -11.21 -11.25
CA THR A 61 -15.40 -10.22 -11.86
C THR A 61 -14.72 -8.94 -12.35
N GLY A 62 -13.48 -8.69 -11.93
CA GLY A 62 -12.78 -7.42 -12.16
C GLY A 62 -13.27 -6.26 -11.28
N VAL A 63 -14.30 -6.46 -10.46
CA VAL A 63 -14.87 -5.43 -9.59
C VAL A 63 -14.17 -5.42 -8.23
N SER A 64 -13.69 -4.24 -7.83
CA SER A 64 -13.14 -4.00 -6.49
C SER A 64 -13.45 -2.60 -6.01
N VAL A 65 -13.70 -2.48 -4.71
CA VAL A 65 -13.88 -1.22 -3.99
C VAL A 65 -12.70 -1.06 -3.06
N SER A 66 -12.12 0.14 -3.03
CA SER A 66 -11.04 0.49 -2.12
C SER A 66 -11.42 1.71 -1.31
N GLU A 67 -11.28 1.60 0.00
CA GLU A 67 -11.46 2.70 0.94
C GLU A 67 -10.13 2.99 1.65
N THR A 68 -9.83 4.27 1.86
CA THR A 68 -8.62 4.68 2.59
C THR A 68 -9.03 5.50 3.80
N TRP A 69 -8.65 5.00 4.97
CA TRP A 69 -8.81 5.61 6.28
C TRP A 69 -7.52 6.37 6.61
N PRO A 70 -7.50 7.70 6.44
CA PRO A 70 -6.30 8.48 6.67
C PRO A 70 -5.92 8.46 8.16
N LYS A 71 -4.63 8.35 8.45
CA LYS A 71 -4.13 8.46 9.83
C LYS A 71 -4.37 9.89 10.31
N LYS A 72 -5.25 10.08 11.30
CA LYS A 72 -5.52 11.39 11.91
C LYS A 72 -4.19 11.94 12.45
N ARG A 73 -3.70 13.03 11.86
CA ARG A 73 -2.46 13.68 12.31
C ARG A 73 -2.78 14.33 13.65
N ARG A 74 -2.48 13.66 14.77
CA ARG A 74 -2.50 14.28 16.09
C ARG A 74 -1.56 15.49 16.01
N ARG A 75 -2.16 16.68 16.12
CA ARG A 75 -1.46 17.94 16.38
C ARG A 75 -0.94 17.91 17.81
#